data_AF-A0A258DCA1-F1
#
_entry.id   AF-A0A258DCA1-F1
#
_cell.length_a   1.000
_cell.length_b   1.000
_cell.length_c   1.000
_cell.angle_alpha   90.00
_cell.angle_beta   90.00
_cell.angle_gamma   90.00
#
_symmetry.space_group_name_H-M   'P 1'
#
loop_
_entity.id
_entity.type
_entity.pdbx_description
1 polymer ?
#
loop_
_entity_poly.entity_id
_entity_poly.type
_entity_poly.pdbx_seq_one_letter_code
_entity_poly.pdbx_strand_id
1 'polypeptide(L)'
;DFVYDEMMLTGPGDAGQQAAEYVAKTPMIGTPDDPKPGEGPTKEELDEAKSYLTGSYALRFDTSSKVAGQLLQIQIDDLGIDYIDKRNALVEAVTLEDLKRVAARLEDAKKALVVVVGRPAGLPGG
;
A
#
# COMPACT_ATOMS: atom_id res chain seq x y z
N ASP A 1 2.29 -8.75 -11.55
CA ASP A 1 1.54 -9.23 -10.38
C ASP A 1 2.04 -8.49 -9.16
N PHE A 2 1.15 -7.77 -8.47
CA PHE A 2 1.50 -7.01 -7.27
C PHE A 2 1.24 -7.93 -6.07
N VAL A 3 2.29 -8.35 -5.37
CA VAL A 3 2.20 -9.17 -4.15
C VAL A 3 2.71 -8.29 -3.02
N TYR A 4 1.86 -8.04 -2.02
CA TYR A 4 2.28 -7.42 -0.77
C TYR A 4 2.76 -8.53 0.17
N ASP A 5 4.06 -8.52 0.48
CA ASP A 5 4.68 -9.42 1.45
C ASP A 5 4.92 -8.66 2.76
N GLU A 6 4.16 -8.99 3.80
CA GLU A 6 4.40 -8.47 5.15
C GLU A 6 4.85 -9.60 6.07
N MET A 7 6.05 -9.45 6.64
CA MET A 7 6.65 -10.45 7.54
C MET A 7 6.50 -10.01 8.99
N MET A 8 5.63 -10.68 9.73
CA MET A 8 5.45 -10.48 11.18
C MET A 8 6.15 -11.59 11.96
N LEU A 9 7.10 -11.23 12.83
CA LEU A 9 7.77 -12.17 13.73
C LEU A 9 6.90 -12.42 14.97
N THR A 10 6.28 -13.60 15.06
CA THR A 10 5.31 -13.90 16.12
C THR A 10 5.93 -14.54 17.37
N GLY A 11 7.21 -14.90 17.34
CA GLY A 11 7.93 -15.50 18.47
C GLY A 11 7.80 -17.05 18.53
N PRO A 12 8.50 -17.72 19.47
CA PRO A 12 8.52 -19.18 19.57
C PRO A 12 7.38 -19.77 20.42
N GLY A 13 7.10 -21.06 20.23
CA GLY A 13 6.21 -21.86 21.10
C GLY A 13 4.72 -21.49 21.01
N ASP A 14 3.94 -21.93 22.00
CA ASP A 14 2.48 -21.75 22.04
C ASP A 14 2.06 -20.26 21.97
N ALA A 15 2.87 -19.36 22.53
CA ALA A 15 2.67 -17.92 22.43
C ALA A 15 2.83 -17.41 20.98
N GLY A 16 3.82 -17.93 20.26
CA GLY A 16 4.03 -17.61 18.85
C GLY A 16 2.98 -18.19 17.93
N GLN A 17 2.45 -19.36 18.26
CA GLN A 17 1.30 -19.95 17.57
C GLN A 17 0.03 -19.12 17.78
N GLN A 18 -0.28 -18.71 19.00
CA GLN A 18 -1.44 -17.85 19.28
C GLN A 18 -1.34 -16.50 18.56
N ALA A 19 -0.16 -15.88 18.55
CA ALA A 19 0.08 -14.64 17.81
C ALA A 19 -0.06 -14.83 16.29
N ALA A 20 0.45 -15.93 15.73
CA ALA A 20 0.27 -16.24 14.31
C ALA A 20 -1.19 -16.52 13.93
N GLU A 21 -1.92 -17.27 14.76
CA GLU A 21 -3.35 -17.50 14.55
C GLU A 21 -4.15 -16.20 14.65
N TYR A 22 -3.80 -15.32 15.58
CA TYR A 22 -4.43 -14.00 15.72
C TYR A 22 -4.20 -13.15 14.47
N VAL A 23 -2.96 -13.06 13.98
CA VAL A 23 -2.62 -12.32 12.75
C VAL A 23 -3.30 -12.92 11.52
N ALA A 24 -3.39 -14.24 11.41
CA ALA A 24 -4.06 -14.90 10.28
C ALA A 24 -5.59 -14.72 10.28
N LYS A 25 -6.21 -14.60 11.46
CA LYS A 25 -7.66 -14.44 11.62
C LYS A 25 -8.10 -12.97 11.61
N THR A 26 -7.18 -12.05 11.88
CA THR A 26 -7.46 -10.61 11.90
C THR A 26 -7.20 -10.03 10.51
N PRO A 27 -8.17 -9.38 9.85
CA PRO A 27 -7.90 -8.65 8.63
C PRO A 27 -6.93 -7.49 8.94
N MET A 28 -5.65 -7.66 8.60
CA MET A 28 -4.61 -6.64 8.77
C MET A 28 -4.68 -5.54 7.69
N ILE A 29 -5.41 -5.82 6.61
CA ILE A 29 -5.73 -4.91 5.52
C ILE A 29 -7.26 -4.84 5.46
N GLY A 30 -7.83 -3.64 5.61
CA GLY A 30 -9.27 -3.46 5.69
C GLY A 30 -9.74 -3.17 7.12
N THR A 31 -10.11 -1.94 7.46
CA THR A 31 -10.93 -1.66 8.65
C THR A 31 -12.42 -1.80 8.34
N PRO A 32 -13.31 -1.99 9.35
CA PRO A 32 -14.75 -2.00 9.13
C PRO A 32 -15.30 -0.71 8.51
N ASP A 33 -14.56 0.40 8.65
CA ASP A 33 -14.91 1.72 8.14
C ASP A 33 -14.38 1.96 6.70
N ASP A 34 -13.63 1.01 6.13
CA ASP A 34 -13.11 1.14 4.77
C ASP A 34 -14.24 1.03 3.73
N PRO A 35 -14.15 1.76 2.59
CA PRO A 35 -15.13 1.64 1.51
C PRO A 35 -15.24 0.18 1.05
N LYS A 36 -16.47 -0.31 0.89
CA LYS A 36 -16.66 -1.69 0.43
C LYS A 36 -16.09 -1.88 -0.98
N PRO A 37 -15.73 -3.13 -1.33
CA PRO A 37 -15.53 -3.57 -2.71
C PRO A 37 -16.45 -2.86 -3.71
N GLY A 38 -15.90 -1.97 -4.56
CA GLY A 38 -16.65 -1.27 -5.61
C GLY A 38 -17.36 0.05 -5.23
N GLU A 39 -17.46 0.42 -3.96
CA GLU A 39 -17.98 1.74 -3.56
C GLU A 39 -16.97 2.84 -3.93
N GLY A 40 -15.68 2.60 -3.68
CA GLY A 40 -14.60 3.57 -3.91
C GLY A 40 -14.75 4.82 -3.01
N PRO A 41 -13.80 5.77 -3.06
CA PRO A 41 -13.96 7.02 -2.33
C PRO A 41 -15.08 7.86 -2.93
N THR A 42 -15.63 8.76 -2.13
CA THR A 42 -16.50 9.84 -2.58
C THR A 42 -15.72 10.84 -3.44
N LYS A 43 -16.45 11.72 -4.13
CA LYS A 43 -15.82 12.79 -4.91
C LYS A 43 -15.06 13.76 -4.01
N GLU A 44 -15.65 14.10 -2.87
CA GLU A 44 -15.06 14.99 -1.87
C GLU A 44 -13.74 14.41 -1.34
N GLU A 45 -13.71 13.12 -1.00
CA GLU A 45 -12.48 12.44 -0.56
C GLU A 45 -11.40 12.40 -1.66
N LEU A 46 -11.79 12.21 -2.93
CA LEU A 46 -10.86 12.28 -4.06
C LEU A 46 -10.25 13.69 -4.18
N ASP A 47 -11.08 14.72 -4.11
CA ASP A 47 -10.65 16.12 -4.27
C ASP A 47 -9.75 16.55 -3.09
N GLU A 48 -10.07 16.12 -1.86
CA GLU A 48 -9.23 16.33 -0.68
C GLU A 48 -7.88 15.62 -0.81
N ALA A 49 -7.88 14.35 -1.21
CA ALA A 49 -6.66 13.57 -1.40
C ALA A 49 -5.75 14.20 -2.47
N LYS A 50 -6.31 14.63 -3.60
CA LYS A 50 -5.57 15.36 -4.65
C LYS A 50 -4.94 16.62 -4.09
N SER A 51 -5.74 17.47 -3.45
CA SER A 51 -5.29 18.73 -2.86
C SER A 51 -4.14 18.52 -1.87
N TYR A 52 -4.26 17.51 -1.00
CA TYR A 52 -3.20 17.15 -0.06
C TYR A 52 -1.94 16.67 -0.78
N LEU A 53 -2.07 15.76 -1.75
CA LEU A 53 -0.95 15.15 -2.46
C LEU A 53 -0.21 16.13 -3.38
N THR A 54 -0.90 17.11 -3.95
CA THR A 54 -0.28 18.14 -4.80
C THR A 54 0.29 19.27 -3.95
N GLY A 55 -0.41 19.70 -2.90
CA GLY A 55 0.03 20.75 -1.98
C GLY A 55 1.23 20.37 -1.11
N SER A 56 1.28 19.12 -0.62
CA SER A 56 2.39 18.63 0.22
C SER A 56 3.64 18.25 -0.57
N TYR A 57 3.57 18.20 -1.91
CA TYR A 57 4.68 17.72 -2.74
C TYR A 57 5.95 18.57 -2.59
N ALA A 58 5.81 19.90 -2.46
CA ALA A 58 6.95 20.81 -2.27
C ALA A 58 7.77 20.49 -1.01
N LEU A 59 7.11 20.00 0.06
CA LEU A 59 7.78 19.63 1.32
C LEU A 59 8.70 18.42 1.17
N ARG A 60 8.58 17.66 0.07
CA ARG A 60 9.52 16.58 -0.26
C ARG A 60 10.87 17.11 -0.76
N PHE A 61 11.01 18.42 -0.98
CA PHE A 61 12.23 19.05 -1.50
C PHE A 61 12.82 20.11 -0.55
N ASP A 62 12.38 20.14 0.72
CA ASP A 62 12.79 21.17 1.70
C ASP A 62 14.24 21.05 2.20
N THR A 63 14.91 19.92 1.93
CA THR A 63 16.27 19.62 2.38
C THR A 63 17.04 18.89 1.29
N SER A 64 18.35 19.15 1.19
CA SER A 64 19.21 18.54 0.16
C SER A 64 19.19 17.01 0.18
N SER A 65 19.10 16.40 1.37
CA SER A 65 19.01 14.94 1.50
C SER A 65 17.71 14.37 0.92
N LYS A 66 16.57 15.03 1.14
CA LYS A 66 15.29 14.61 0.55
C LYS A 66 15.28 14.82 -0.96
N VAL A 67 15.82 15.95 -1.44
CA VAL A 67 15.98 16.21 -2.88
C VAL A 67 16.80 15.11 -3.54
N ALA A 68 17.96 14.76 -2.99
CA ALA A 68 18.82 13.71 -3.53
C ALA A 68 18.11 12.34 -3.54
N GLY A 69 17.42 11.98 -2.45
CA GLY A 69 16.64 10.74 -2.39
C GLY A 69 15.51 10.69 -3.42
N GLN A 70 14.81 11.80 -3.62
CA GLN A 70 13.73 11.88 -4.60
C GLN A 70 14.24 11.77 -6.03
N LEU A 71 15.34 12.46 -6.37
CA LEU A 71 15.98 12.38 -7.68
C LEU A 71 16.52 10.97 -7.97
N LEU A 72 17.14 10.34 -6.97
CA LEU A 72 17.61 8.96 -7.08
C LEU A 72 16.45 8.00 -7.35
N GLN A 73 15.34 8.12 -6.62
CA GLN A 73 14.18 7.25 -6.84
C GLN A 73 13.57 7.42 -8.24
N ILE A 74 13.45 8.66 -8.71
CA ILE A 74 12.98 8.96 -10.08
C ILE A 74 13.85 8.27 -11.13
N GLN A 75 15.17 8.21 -10.90
CA GLN A 75 16.11 7.54 -11.80
C GLN A 75 16.01 6.01 -11.70
N ILE A 76 15.85 5.44 -10.50
CA ILE A 76 15.68 4.00 -10.29
C ILE A 76 14.41 3.51 -11.00
N ASP A 77 13.33 4.28 -10.93
CA ASP A 77 12.04 3.94 -11.51
C ASP A 77 11.89 4.36 -13.00
N ASP A 78 12.94 4.92 -13.61
CA ASP A 78 12.97 5.40 -15.01
C ASP A 78 11.81 6.35 -15.39
N LEU A 79 11.46 7.28 -14.49
CA LEU A 79 10.28 8.14 -14.66
C LEU A 79 10.52 9.36 -15.57
N GLY A 80 11.78 9.61 -15.91
CA GLY A 80 12.23 10.77 -16.69
C GLY A 80 12.56 11.99 -15.82
N ILE A 81 13.47 12.84 -16.33
CA ILE A 81 13.94 14.05 -15.63
C ILE A 81 12.83 15.11 -15.45
N ASP A 82 11.83 15.09 -16.33
CA ASP A 82 10.66 15.97 -16.32
C ASP A 82 9.56 15.51 -15.35
N TYR A 83 9.79 14.40 -14.62
CA TYR A 83 8.77 13.81 -13.76
C TYR A 83 8.29 14.77 -12.66
N ILE A 84 9.20 15.56 -12.10
CA ILE A 84 8.88 16.52 -11.04
C ILE A 84 7.85 17.56 -11.53
N ASP A 85 7.97 17.99 -12.79
CA ASP A 85 7.10 19.00 -13.38
C ASP A 85 5.72 18.42 -13.76
N LYS A 86 5.68 17.18 -14.26
CA LYS A 86 4.42 16.55 -14.72
C LYS A 86 3.64 15.83 -13.61
N ARG A 87 4.27 15.42 -12.51
CA ARG A 87 3.67 14.53 -11.50
C ARG A 87 2.36 15.08 -10.93
N ASN A 88 2.28 16.38 -10.63
CA ASN A 88 1.05 16.95 -10.08
C ASN A 88 -0.09 16.91 -11.11
N ALA A 89 0.18 17.20 -12.39
CA ALA A 89 -0.83 17.05 -13.44
C ALA A 89 -1.30 15.60 -13.59
N LEU A 90 -0.40 14.62 -13.43
CA LEU A 90 -0.77 13.20 -13.45
C LEU A 90 -1.69 12.82 -12.29
N VAL A 91 -1.46 13.36 -11.08
CA VAL A 91 -2.34 13.15 -9.93
C VAL A 91 -3.70 13.80 -10.11
N GLU A 92 -3.72 15.04 -10.62
CA GLU A 92 -4.98 15.75 -10.90
C GLU A 92 -5.84 15.04 -11.96
N ALA A 93 -5.21 14.34 -12.91
CA ALA A 93 -5.90 13.58 -13.95
C ALA A 93 -6.60 12.30 -13.45
N VAL A 94 -6.33 11.84 -12.21
CA VAL A 94 -6.93 10.62 -11.66
C VAL A 94 -8.45 10.78 -11.49
N THR A 95 -9.22 9.81 -11.98
CA THR A 95 -10.69 9.81 -11.88
C THR A 95 -11.21 8.78 -10.88
N LEU A 96 -12.47 8.93 -10.44
CA LEU A 96 -13.15 7.90 -9.64
C LEU A 96 -13.24 6.56 -10.37
N GLU A 97 -13.34 6.58 -11.70
CA GLU A 97 -13.36 5.36 -12.52
C GLU A 97 -12.02 4.64 -12.49
N ASP A 98 -10.90 5.38 -12.53
CA ASP A 98 -9.56 4.80 -12.38
C ASP A 98 -9.40 4.12 -11.02
N LEU A 99 -9.88 4.76 -9.96
CA LEU A 99 -9.82 4.22 -8.60
C LEU A 99 -10.65 2.94 -8.47
N LYS A 100 -11.89 2.95 -8.98
CA LYS A 100 -12.75 1.75 -8.99
C LYS A 100 -12.13 0.60 -9.77
N ARG A 101 -11.54 0.89 -10.94
CA ARG A 101 -10.85 -0.11 -11.77
C ARG A 101 -9.65 -0.72 -11.05
N VAL A 102 -8.82 0.10 -10.40
CA VAL A 102 -7.65 -0.39 -9.66
C VAL A 102 -8.07 -1.16 -8.41
N ALA A 103 -9.07 -0.67 -7.68
CA ALA A 103 -9.62 -1.38 -6.51
C ALA A 103 -10.11 -2.78 -6.89
N ALA A 104 -10.95 -2.91 -7.93
CA ALA A 104 -11.41 -4.21 -8.41
C ALA A 104 -10.25 -5.16 -8.78
N ARG A 105 -9.21 -4.64 -9.47
CA ARG A 105 -8.02 -5.42 -9.80
C ARG A 105 -7.27 -5.92 -8.56
N LEU A 106 -7.16 -5.09 -7.52
CA LEU A 106 -6.48 -5.46 -6.26
C LEU A 106 -7.33 -6.44 -5.44
N GLU A 107 -8.64 -6.35 -5.53
CA GLU A 107 -9.55 -7.32 -4.89
C GLU A 107 -9.51 -8.69 -5.56
N ASP A 108 -9.48 -8.74 -6.88
CA ASP A 108 -9.22 -9.97 -7.64
C ASP A 108 -7.84 -10.56 -7.32
N ALA A 109 -6.90 -9.69 -6.93
CA ALA A 109 -5.56 -10.06 -6.47
C ALA A 109 -5.48 -10.44 -4.98
N LYS A 110 -6.60 -10.65 -4.26
CA LYS A 110 -6.66 -11.12 -2.86
C LYS A 110 -6.16 -12.58 -2.67
N LYS A 111 -4.97 -12.88 -3.19
CA LYS A 111 -4.12 -13.98 -2.73
C LYS A 111 -3.09 -13.37 -1.78
N ALA A 112 -3.53 -13.00 -0.58
CA ALA A 112 -2.60 -12.63 0.47
C ALA A 112 -1.77 -13.87 0.84
N LEU A 113 -0.48 -13.85 0.50
CA LEU A 113 0.45 -14.88 0.93
C LEU A 113 0.89 -14.53 2.35
N VAL A 114 0.31 -15.19 3.34
CA VAL A 114 0.74 -15.06 4.73
C VAL A 114 1.81 -16.12 5.00
N VAL A 115 3.07 -15.69 5.18
CA VAL A 115 4.17 -16.59 5.57
C VAL A 115 4.41 -16.46 7.07
N VAL A 116 4.18 -17.53 7.82
CA VAL A 116 4.48 -17.63 9.24
C VAL A 116 5.84 -18.30 9.41
N VAL A 117 6.80 -17.63 10.04
CA VAL A 117 8.13 -18.19 10.35
C VAL A 117 8.25 -18.44 11.86
N GLY A 118 8.26 -19.72 12.25
CA GLY A 118 8.39 -20.19 13.63
C GLY A 118 8.56 -21.72 13.70
N ARG A 119 8.61 -22.30 14.92
CA ARG A 119 8.47 -23.76 15.14
C ARG A 119 7.07 -24.07 15.68
N PRO A 120 6.03 -24.18 14.83
CA PRO A 120 4.70 -24.53 15.28
C PRO A 120 4.65 -26.01 15.70
N ALA A 121 4.02 -26.30 16.82
CA ALA A 121 3.63 -27.67 17.15
C ALA A 121 2.27 -27.95 16.49
N GLY A 122 2.19 -28.98 15.64
CA GLY A 122 0.89 -29.50 15.16
C GLY A 122 0.35 -28.96 13.83
N LEU A 123 1.15 -28.26 13.01
CA LEU A 123 0.77 -28.02 11.60
C LEU A 123 1.32 -29.14 10.72
N PRO A 124 0.48 -29.82 9.89
CA PRO A 124 1.01 -30.71 8.86
C PRO A 124 1.81 -29.85 7.87
N GLY A 125 3.13 -30.03 7.86
CA GLY A 125 3.96 -29.58 6.75
C GLY A 125 3.47 -30.25 5.47
N GLY A 126 3.46 -29.50 4.37
CA GLY A 126 3.20 -30.06 3.04
C GLY A 126 4.18 -31.18 2.68
#